data_AF-A0AA42DJK9-F1
#
_entry.id   AF-A0AA42DJK9-F1
#
_cell.length_a   1.000
_cell.length_b   1.000
_cell.length_c   1.000
_cell.angle_alpha   90.00
_cell.angle_beta   90.00
_cell.angle_gamma   90.00
#
_symmetry.space_group_name_H-M   'P 1'
#
loop_
_entity.id
_entity.type
_entity.pdbx_description
1 polymer ?
#
loop_
_entity_poly.entity_id
_entity_poly.type
_entity_poly.pdbx_seq_one_letter_code
_entity_poly.pdbx_strand_id
1 'polypeptide(L)'
;MDVSFKHIYMQNISPKLMGIDLFLKTNDAPYDPIEVALILGMPTQEITDIMKEHSIATITLVDFFTIVSHASSYICRLIQRQWKYALSPTYTPEMIAYIYELSLQKVQDAFQTLGKCYIAPDEIMDVFTHIPTTILVFGN
;
A
#
# COMPACT_ATOMS: atom_id res chain seq x y z
N MET A 1 -15.63 -1.52 18.44
CA MET A 1 -15.76 -0.07 18.16
C MET A 1 -15.51 0.09 16.67
N ASP A 2 -16.45 0.65 15.94
CA ASP A 2 -16.24 0.92 14.52
C ASP A 2 -15.35 2.16 14.39
N VAL A 3 -14.30 2.05 13.58
CA VAL A 3 -13.41 3.17 13.25
C VAL A 3 -13.45 3.41 11.74
N SER A 4 -13.23 4.64 11.31
CA SER A 4 -13.15 4.93 9.88
C SER A 4 -11.88 4.30 9.28
N PHE A 5 -11.94 3.93 8.01
CA PHE A 5 -10.77 3.43 7.30
C PHE A 5 -9.63 4.46 7.29
N LYS A 6 -9.94 5.75 7.34
CA LYS A 6 -8.95 6.82 7.52
C LYS A 6 -8.05 6.57 8.73
N HIS A 7 -8.61 6.11 9.85
CA HIS A 7 -7.83 5.80 11.05
C HIS A 7 -6.85 4.64 10.78
N ILE A 8 -7.33 3.56 10.16
CA ILE A 8 -6.51 2.40 9.78
C ILE A 8 -5.40 2.82 8.81
N TYR A 9 -5.72 3.65 7.81
CA TYR A 9 -4.75 4.15 6.85
C TYR A 9 -3.65 4.97 7.55
N MET A 10 -4.04 5.92 8.39
CA MET A 10 -3.10 6.81 9.09
C MET A 10 -2.18 6.07 10.07
N GLN A 11 -2.66 5.00 10.72
CA GLN A 11 -1.88 4.25 11.69
C GLN A 11 -1.02 3.15 11.06
N ASN A 12 -1.51 2.48 10.02
CA ASN A 12 -0.91 1.22 9.56
C ASN A 12 -0.33 1.30 8.15
N ILE A 13 -0.83 2.20 7.29
CA ILE A 13 -0.45 2.29 5.88
C ILE A 13 0.48 3.48 5.64
N SER A 14 0.03 4.67 6.01
CA SER A 14 0.77 5.91 5.81
C SER A 14 2.20 5.87 6.41
N PRO A 15 2.42 5.36 7.64
CA PRO A 15 3.77 5.31 8.20
C PRO A 15 4.69 4.36 7.44
N LYS A 16 4.16 3.26 6.90
CA LYS A 16 4.95 2.31 6.09
C LYS A 16 5.36 2.91 4.76
N LEU A 17 4.43 3.59 4.06
CA LEU A 17 4.75 4.29 2.81
C LEU A 17 5.79 5.40 3.04
N MET A 18 5.64 6.17 4.11
CA MET A 18 6.61 7.20 4.49
C MET A 18 7.98 6.59 4.84
N GLY A 19 8.00 5.44 5.52
CA GLY A 19 9.23 4.71 5.81
C GLY A 19 9.96 4.26 4.54
N ILE A 20 9.23 3.71 3.57
CA ILE A 20 9.80 3.32 2.27
C ILE A 20 10.36 4.55 1.55
N ASP A 21 9.58 5.62 1.46
CA ASP A 21 10.00 6.86 0.80
C ASP A 21 11.26 7.46 1.47
N LEU A 22 11.31 7.49 2.80
CA LEU A 22 12.46 7.95 3.56
C LEU A 22 13.68 7.05 3.32
N PHE A 23 13.51 5.72 3.38
CA PHE A 23 14.57 4.75 3.15
C PHE A 23 15.23 4.97 1.77
N LEU A 24 14.42 5.09 0.72
CA LEU A 24 14.91 5.27 -0.66
C LEU A 24 15.60 6.63 -0.87
N LYS A 25 15.23 7.66 -0.11
CA LYS A 25 15.81 9.01 -0.20
C LYS A 25 17.06 9.22 0.64
N THR A 26 17.27 8.42 1.68
CA THR A 26 18.35 8.63 2.67
C THR A 26 19.46 7.60 2.60
N ASN A 27 19.24 6.49 1.89
CA ASN A 27 20.25 5.44 1.70
C ASN A 27 20.65 5.38 0.23
N ASP A 28 21.94 5.17 0.00
CA ASP A 28 22.48 4.98 -1.34
C ASP A 28 22.44 3.51 -1.73
N ALA A 29 22.17 3.23 -3.00
CA ALA A 29 22.28 1.89 -3.54
C ALA A 29 23.77 1.44 -3.59
N PRO A 30 24.07 0.14 -3.42
CA PRO A 30 23.13 -0.97 -3.31
C PRO A 30 22.52 -1.10 -1.90
N TYR A 31 21.21 -1.37 -1.85
CA TYR A 31 20.48 -1.55 -0.60
C TYR A 31 20.77 -2.92 0.02
N ASP A 32 20.84 -2.95 1.35
CA ASP A 32 21.01 -4.19 2.11
C ASP A 32 19.71 -5.02 2.10
N PRO A 33 19.76 -6.33 1.77
CA PRO A 33 18.57 -7.18 1.72
C PRO A 33 17.83 -7.33 3.06
N ILE A 34 18.52 -7.24 4.20
CA ILE A 34 17.88 -7.31 5.53
C ILE A 34 17.12 -6.00 5.80
N GLU A 35 17.70 -4.85 5.46
CA GLU A 35 17.01 -3.56 5.57
C GLU A 35 15.78 -3.48 4.65
N VAL A 36 15.90 -3.97 3.40
CA VAL A 36 14.77 -4.05 2.46
C VAL A 36 13.67 -4.97 3.00
N ALA A 37 14.04 -6.12 3.57
CA ALA A 37 13.09 -7.03 4.21
C ALA A 37 12.33 -6.33 5.37
N LEU A 38 13.07 -5.61 6.20
CA LEU A 38 12.51 -4.87 7.33
C LEU A 38 11.53 -3.78 6.88
N ILE A 39 11.91 -2.96 5.89
CA ILE A 39 11.06 -1.84 5.45
C ILE A 39 9.81 -2.31 4.71
N LEU A 40 9.91 -3.41 3.94
CA LEU A 40 8.77 -4.01 3.24
C LEU A 40 7.92 -4.90 4.17
N GLY A 41 8.37 -5.16 5.40
CA GLY A 41 7.66 -5.96 6.38
C GLY A 41 7.50 -7.42 5.95
N MET A 42 8.57 -8.02 5.42
CA MET A 42 8.59 -9.39 4.90
C MET A 42 9.84 -10.14 5.37
N PRO A 43 9.84 -11.48 5.36
CA PRO A 43 11.03 -12.26 5.71
C PRO A 43 12.18 -12.01 4.72
N THR A 44 13.41 -11.94 5.22
CA THR A 44 14.62 -11.84 4.37
C THR A 44 14.76 -13.02 3.40
N GLN A 45 14.23 -14.18 3.75
CA GLN A 45 14.17 -15.33 2.86
C GLN A 45 13.40 -15.02 1.58
N GLU A 46 12.24 -14.37 1.69
CA GLU A 46 11.41 -14.01 0.52
C GLU A 46 12.13 -13.00 -0.39
N ILE A 47 12.85 -12.03 0.19
CA ILE A 47 13.72 -11.12 -0.57
C ILE A 47 14.78 -11.92 -1.34
N THR A 48 15.44 -12.86 -0.66
CA THR A 48 16.52 -13.66 -1.26
C THR A 48 16.00 -14.56 -2.39
N ASP A 49 14.79 -15.10 -2.24
CA ASP A 49 14.16 -15.94 -3.26
C ASP A 49 13.78 -15.12 -4.50
N ILE A 50 13.22 -13.91 -4.32
CA ILE A 50 12.95 -12.98 -5.41
C ILE A 50 14.26 -12.55 -6.09
N MET A 51 15.30 -12.23 -5.32
CA MET A 51 16.60 -11.88 -5.89
C MET A 51 17.17 -12.99 -6.77
N LYS A 52 17.05 -14.25 -6.33
CA LYS A 52 17.48 -15.41 -7.13
C LYS A 52 16.63 -15.59 -8.39
N GLU A 53 15.30 -15.53 -8.26
CA GLU A 53 14.36 -15.68 -9.38
C GLU A 53 14.61 -14.64 -10.48
N HIS A 54 14.92 -13.41 -10.08
CA HIS A 54 15.13 -12.28 -11.00
C HIS A 54 16.60 -11.98 -11.31
N SER A 55 17.54 -12.85 -10.91
CA SER A 55 18.99 -12.67 -11.14
C SER A 55 19.55 -11.34 -10.60
N ILE A 56 19.03 -10.87 -9.47
CA ILE A 56 19.46 -9.65 -8.79
C ILE A 56 20.64 -9.97 -7.88
N ALA A 57 21.85 -9.54 -8.26
CA ALA A 57 23.05 -9.70 -7.44
C ALA A 57 23.14 -8.69 -6.29
N THR A 58 22.70 -7.46 -6.54
CA THR A 58 22.68 -6.34 -5.58
C THR A 58 21.42 -5.53 -5.81
N ILE A 59 20.83 -4.97 -4.76
CA ILE A 59 19.56 -4.27 -4.89
C ILE A 59 19.81 -2.80 -5.25
N THR A 60 19.61 -2.43 -6.52
CA THR A 60 19.52 -1.02 -6.94
C THR A 60 18.11 -0.45 -6.68
N LEU A 61 17.90 0.83 -6.99
CA LEU A 61 16.56 1.44 -6.97
C LEU A 61 15.58 0.73 -7.92
N VAL A 62 16.04 0.32 -9.09
CA VAL A 62 15.19 -0.43 -10.04
C VAL A 62 14.87 -1.80 -9.45
N ASP A 63 15.88 -2.49 -8.91
CA ASP A 63 15.70 -3.82 -8.32
C ASP A 63 14.81 -3.78 -7.08
N PHE A 64 14.84 -2.70 -6.30
CA PHE A 64 13.92 -2.49 -5.18
C PHE A 64 12.47 -2.55 -5.67
N PHE A 65 12.14 -1.87 -6.78
CA PHE A 65 10.78 -1.90 -7.32
C PHE A 65 10.45 -3.22 -8.02
N THR A 66 11.44 -3.92 -8.60
CA THR A 66 11.28 -5.32 -9.02
C THR A 66 10.92 -6.20 -7.82
N ILE A 67 11.61 -6.06 -6.68
CA ILE A 67 11.27 -6.81 -5.48
C ILE A 67 9.84 -6.47 -5.04
N VAL A 68 9.47 -5.19 -5.00
CA VAL A 68 8.10 -4.76 -4.67
C VAL A 68 7.07 -5.35 -5.63
N SER A 69 7.35 -5.54 -6.92
CA SER A 69 6.39 -6.12 -7.87
C SER A 69 6.16 -7.62 -7.69
N HIS A 70 7.07 -8.32 -7.02
CA HIS A 70 7.00 -9.76 -6.79
C HIS A 70 6.73 -10.16 -5.33
N ALA A 71 6.93 -9.22 -4.39
CA ALA A 71 6.74 -9.45 -2.97
C ALA A 71 5.27 -9.63 -2.57
N SER A 72 5.05 -10.51 -1.59
CA SER A 72 3.72 -10.85 -1.10
C SER A 72 3.23 -9.99 0.06
N SER A 73 4.08 -9.12 0.63
CA SER A 73 3.71 -8.32 1.80
C SER A 73 2.52 -7.40 1.53
N TYR A 74 1.73 -7.08 2.56
CA TYR A 74 0.54 -6.24 2.41
C TYR A 74 0.85 -4.89 1.76
N ILE A 75 1.95 -4.24 2.16
CA ILE A 75 2.34 -2.94 1.61
C ILE A 75 2.78 -3.06 0.15
N CYS A 76 3.50 -4.14 -0.21
CA CYS A 76 3.89 -4.41 -1.60
C CYS A 76 2.65 -4.63 -2.48
N ARG A 77 1.69 -5.44 -2.04
CA ARG A 77 0.43 -5.65 -2.78
C ARG A 77 -0.36 -4.36 -2.94
N LEU A 78 -0.42 -3.51 -1.91
CA LEU A 78 -1.06 -2.20 -2.01
C LEU A 78 -0.40 -1.33 -3.09
N ILE A 79 0.94 -1.24 -3.09
CA ILE A 79 1.71 -0.49 -4.10
C ILE A 79 1.46 -1.07 -5.51
N GLN A 80 1.55 -2.39 -5.68
CA GLN A 80 1.27 -3.08 -6.94
C GLN A 80 -0.13 -2.74 -7.49
N ARG A 81 -1.15 -2.72 -6.62
CA ARG A 81 -2.51 -2.36 -7.04
C ARG A 81 -2.64 -0.88 -7.38
N GLN A 82 -1.96 0.00 -6.64
CA GLN A 82 -1.95 1.42 -6.94
C GLN A 82 -1.29 1.70 -8.31
N TRP A 83 -0.23 0.97 -8.66
CA TRP A 83 0.43 1.09 -9.97
C TRP A 83 -0.48 0.80 -11.15
N LYS A 84 -1.47 -0.11 -11.01
CA LYS A 84 -2.46 -0.37 -12.06
C LYS A 84 -3.28 0.85 -12.45
N TYR A 85 -3.37 1.85 -11.57
CA TYR A 85 -4.11 3.08 -11.76
C TYR A 85 -3.22 4.32 -11.67
N ALA A 86 -1.89 4.19 -11.81
CA ALA A 86 -0.94 5.30 -11.67
C ALA A 86 -1.16 6.44 -12.68
N LEU A 87 -1.73 6.13 -13.85
CA LEU A 87 -2.04 7.11 -14.89
C LEU A 87 -3.47 7.65 -14.80
N SER A 88 -4.27 7.20 -13.82
CA SER A 88 -5.65 7.64 -13.65
C SER A 88 -5.67 8.99 -12.91
N PRO A 89 -6.27 10.05 -13.50
CA PRO A 89 -6.36 11.36 -12.83
C PRO A 89 -7.39 11.37 -11.70
N THR A 90 -8.25 10.35 -11.62
CA THR A 90 -9.34 10.22 -10.65
C THR A 90 -9.49 8.79 -10.19
N TYR A 91 -10.09 8.59 -9.03
CA TYR A 91 -10.48 7.27 -8.52
C TYR A 91 -11.99 7.07 -8.52
N THR A 92 -12.42 5.88 -8.95
CA THR A 92 -13.79 5.39 -8.79
C THR A 92 -13.92 4.53 -7.51
N PRO A 93 -15.15 4.21 -7.06
CA PRO A 93 -15.35 3.28 -5.96
C PRO A 93 -14.66 1.92 -6.16
N GLU A 94 -14.70 1.39 -7.37
CA GLU A 94 -14.10 0.09 -7.73
C GLU A 94 -12.58 0.13 -7.62
N MET A 95 -11.96 1.23 -8.07
CA MET A 95 -10.52 1.43 -7.94
C MET A 95 -10.09 1.45 -6.48
N ILE A 96 -10.80 2.21 -5.64
CA ILE A 96 -10.49 2.32 -4.20
C ILE A 96 -10.71 0.99 -3.49
N ALA A 97 -11.84 0.33 -3.76
CA ALA A 97 -12.14 -0.99 -3.21
C ALA A 97 -11.05 -2.00 -3.56
N TYR A 98 -10.58 -1.98 -4.81
CA TYR A 98 -9.51 -2.85 -5.27
C TYR A 98 -8.17 -2.52 -4.62
N ILE A 99 -7.71 -1.27 -4.68
CA ILE A 99 -6.38 -0.85 -4.19
C ILE A 99 -6.24 -1.18 -2.70
N TYR A 100 -7.25 -0.85 -1.91
CA TYR A 100 -7.21 -0.93 -0.45
C TYR A 100 -7.83 -2.22 0.13
N GLU A 101 -8.25 -3.16 -0.71
CA GLU A 101 -8.95 -4.39 -0.31
C GLU A 101 -10.19 -4.11 0.57
N LEU A 102 -10.98 -3.12 0.17
CA LEU A 102 -12.18 -2.72 0.89
C LEU A 102 -13.42 -3.35 0.27
N SER A 103 -14.46 -3.50 1.09
CA SER A 103 -15.79 -3.87 0.59
C SER A 103 -16.28 -2.80 -0.39
N LEU A 104 -16.53 -3.20 -1.64
CA LEU A 104 -17.04 -2.30 -2.67
C LEU A 104 -18.30 -1.57 -2.22
N GLN A 105 -19.22 -2.27 -1.56
CA GLN A 105 -20.46 -1.67 -1.03
C GLN A 105 -20.16 -0.50 -0.10
N LYS A 106 -19.25 -0.69 0.88
CA LYS A 106 -18.89 0.37 1.83
C LYS A 106 -18.24 1.58 1.15
N VAL A 107 -17.45 1.35 0.10
CA VAL A 107 -16.86 2.44 -0.69
C VAL A 107 -17.94 3.17 -1.48
N GLN A 108 -18.88 2.44 -2.10
CA GLN A 108 -20.00 3.04 -2.82
C GLN A 108 -20.90 3.88 -1.90
N ASP A 109 -21.19 3.39 -0.69
CA ASP A 109 -21.96 4.14 0.32
C ASP A 109 -21.25 5.45 0.73
N ALA A 110 -19.92 5.41 0.86
CA ALA A 110 -19.12 6.60 1.15
C ALA A 110 -19.18 7.63 0.01
N PHE A 111 -19.10 7.18 -1.25
CA PHE A 111 -19.26 8.04 -2.43
C PHE A 111 -20.66 8.63 -2.52
N GLN A 112 -21.69 7.84 -2.23
CA GLN A 112 -23.07 8.32 -2.18
C GLN A 112 -23.25 9.40 -1.11
N THR A 113 -22.66 9.20 0.07
CA THR A 113 -22.68 10.20 1.16
C THR A 113 -22.02 11.52 0.75
N LEU A 114 -20.95 11.44 -0.04
CA LEU A 114 -20.25 12.62 -0.57
C LEU A 114 -20.93 13.22 -1.81
N GLY A 115 -21.92 12.54 -2.40
CA GLY A 115 -22.56 12.96 -3.65
C GLY A 115 -21.64 12.94 -4.87
N LYS A 116 -20.64 12.04 -4.90
CA LYS A 116 -19.62 11.96 -5.95
C LYS A 116 -19.65 10.61 -6.68
N CYS A 117 -19.25 10.60 -7.95
CA CYS A 117 -19.04 9.38 -8.74
C CYS A 117 -17.56 9.01 -8.90
N TYR A 118 -16.69 10.02 -8.83
CA TYR A 118 -15.24 9.91 -8.88
C TYR A 118 -14.65 11.00 -7.97
N ILE A 119 -13.41 10.80 -7.52
CA ILE A 119 -12.66 11.77 -6.72
C ILE A 119 -11.26 11.96 -7.26
N ALA A 120 -10.68 13.14 -7.03
CA ALA A 120 -9.25 13.37 -7.26
C ALA A 120 -8.40 12.71 -6.13
N PRO A 121 -7.10 12.44 -6.35
CA PRO A 121 -6.24 11.80 -5.36
C PRO A 121 -6.13 12.55 -4.02
N ASP A 122 -6.22 13.87 -4.02
CA ASP A 122 -6.18 14.73 -2.84
C ASP A 122 -7.45 14.65 -1.98
N GLU A 123 -8.56 14.20 -2.55
CA GLU A 123 -9.85 14.03 -1.87
C GLU A 123 -10.02 12.62 -1.27
N ILE A 124 -9.05 11.72 -1.43
CA ILE A 124 -9.16 10.32 -1.03
C ILE A 124 -9.38 10.13 0.48
N MET A 125 -8.85 11.04 1.29
CA MET A 125 -9.00 11.03 2.74
C MET A 125 -10.43 11.34 3.19
N ASP A 126 -11.19 12.08 2.38
CA ASP A 126 -12.60 12.36 2.67
C ASP A 126 -13.41 11.09 2.51
N VAL A 127 -13.21 10.35 1.41
CA VAL A 127 -13.82 9.03 1.21
C VAL A 127 -13.48 8.09 2.36
N PHE A 128 -12.21 8.01 2.77
CA PHE A 128 -11.78 7.12 3.86
C PHE A 128 -12.42 7.45 5.22
N THR A 129 -12.83 8.71 5.43
CA THR A 129 -13.54 9.13 6.64
C THR A 129 -14.92 8.49 6.73
N HIS A 130 -15.56 8.23 5.59
CA HIS A 130 -16.91 7.69 5.49
C HIS A 130 -16.99 6.17 5.33
N ILE A 131 -15.85 5.46 5.30
CA ILE A 131 -15.82 3.99 5.21
C ILE A 131 -15.70 3.39 6.61
N PRO A 132 -16.74 2.71 7.14
CA PRO A 132 -16.67 2.08 8.45
C PRO A 132 -15.89 0.77 8.40
N THR A 133 -14.98 0.59 9.35
CA THR A 133 -14.16 -0.63 9.49
C THR A 133 -14.27 -1.19 10.90
N THR A 134 -14.25 -2.51 10.98
CA THR A 134 -14.28 -3.23 12.26
C THR A 134 -12.85 -3.63 12.59
N ILE A 135 -12.32 -3.12 13.70
CA ILE A 135 -11.08 -3.65 14.27
C ILE A 135 -11.43 -4.97 14.94
N LEU A 136 -11.01 -6.09 14.35
CA LEU A 136 -10.92 -7.34 15.08
C LEU A 136 -9.70 -7.23 15.98
N VAL A 137 -9.93 -6.95 17.27
CA VAL A 137 -8.89 -7.07 18.29
C VAL A 137 -8.62 -8.57 18.45
N PHE A 138 -7.61 -9.08 17.76
CA PHE A 138 -7.04 -10.38 18.11
C PHE A 138 -6.31 -10.17 19.43
N GLY A 139 -6.92 -10.64 20.52
CA GLY A 139 -6.29 -10.65 21.84
C GLY A 139 -5.01 -11.46 21.77
N ASN A 140 -3.93 -10.88 22.31
CA ASN A 140 -2.68 -11.58 22.60
C ASN A 140 -2.93 -12.71 23.61
#